data_AF-A0A950TVX0-F1
#
_entry.id   AF-A0A950TVX0-F1
#
_cell.length_a   1.000
_cell.length_b   1.000
_cell.length_c   1.000
_cell.angle_alpha   90.00
_cell.angle_beta   90.00
_cell.angle_gamma   90.00
#
_symmetry.space_group_name_H-M   'P 1'
#
loop_
_entity.id
_entity.type
_entity.pdbx_description
1 polymer ?
#
loop_
_entity_poly.entity_id
_entity_poly.type
_entity_poly.pdbx_seq_one_letter_code
_entity_poly.pdbx_strand_id
1 'polypeptide(L)' 'MSARTGSEFLRGLRDEREIWVGGDRVYDPADHPALRGAAQVLAAIKRE' A
#
# COMPACT_ATOMS: atom_id res chain seq x y z
N MET A 1 14.10 15.22 4.22
CA MET A 1 13.42 13.91 4.08
C MET A 1 13.60 13.44 2.65
N SER A 2 14.24 12.29 2.43
CA SER A 2 14.21 11.60 1.13
C SER A 2 12.85 10.94 0.92
N ALA A 3 12.34 10.93 -0.31
CA ALA A 3 11.13 10.18 -0.64
C ALA A 3 11.39 8.67 -0.53
N ARG A 4 10.39 7.92 -0.04
CA ARG A 4 10.43 6.45 0.10
C ARG A 4 10.63 5.78 -1.26
N THR A 5 11.39 4.69 -1.29
CA THR A 5 11.38 3.73 -2.40
C THR A 5 10.05 2.97 -2.46
N GLY A 6 9.76 2.30 -3.58
CA GLY A 6 8.57 1.46 -3.70
C GLY A 6 8.45 0.39 -2.61
N SER A 7 9.57 -0.26 -2.26
CA SER A 7 9.58 -1.28 -1.21
C SER A 7 9.32 -0.71 0.19
N GLU A 8 9.81 0.51 0.47
CA GLU A 8 9.56 1.21 1.73
C GLU A 8 8.13 1.73 1.79
N PHE A 9 7.56 2.15 0.66
CA PHE A 9 6.15 2.50 0.55
C PHE A 9 5.27 1.30 0.90
N LEU A 10 5.48 0.13 0.27
CA LEU A 10 4.70 -1.08 0.53
C LEU A 10 4.83 -1.55 1.98
N ARG A 11 6.05 -1.56 2.55
CA ARG A 11 6.24 -1.87 3.97
C ARG A 11 5.47 -0.92 4.88
N GLY A 12 5.47 0.37 4.54
CA GLY A 12 4.73 1.39 5.28
C GLY A 12 3.20 1.35 5.11
N LEU A 13 2.65 0.45 4.28
CA LEU A 13 1.21 0.20 4.25
C LEU A 13 0.75 -0.74 5.39
N ARG A 14 1.68 -1.49 5.99
CA ARG A 14 1.45 -2.35 7.15
C ARG A 14 1.60 -1.56 8.43
N ASP A 15 0.62 -0.72 8.73
CA ASP A 15 0.53 0.00 9.99
C ASP A 15 -0.83 -0.26 10.65
N GLU A 16 -1.13 0.47 11.73
CA GLU A 16 -2.35 0.28 12.52
C GLU A 16 -3.59 0.95 11.88
N ARG A 17 -3.52 1.34 10.60
CA ARG A 17 -4.66 1.98 9.92
C ARG A 17 -5.85 1.04 9.84
N GLU A 18 -7.02 1.64 9.96
CA GLU A 18 -8.28 0.92 9.84
C GLU A 18 -8.87 1.15 8.45
N ILE A 19 -8.91 0.08 7.64
CA ILE A 19 -9.45 0.08 6.29
C ILE A 19 -10.54 -0.98 6.21
N TRP A 20 -11.66 -0.63 5.57
CA TRP A 20 -12.78 -1.52 5.33
C TRP A 20 -13.13 -1.53 3.84
N VAL A 21 -13.33 -2.71 3.26
CA VAL A 21 -13.77 -2.88 1.87
C VAL A 21 -14.90 -3.91 1.84
N GLY A 22 -16.07 -3.52 1.35
CA GLY A 22 -17.21 -4.44 1.25
C GLY A 22 -17.73 -4.97 2.60
N GLY A 23 -17.41 -4.29 3.72
CA GLY A 23 -17.75 -4.74 5.07
C GLY A 23 -16.67 -5.58 5.75
N ASP A 24 -15.61 -5.97 5.03
CA ASP A 24 -14.48 -6.70 5.58
C ASP A 24 -13.33 -5.77 5.95
N ARG A 25 -12.70 -6.03 7.10
CA ARG A 25 -11.51 -5.30 7.53
C ARG A 25 -10.30 -5.74 6.73
N VAL A 26 -9.55 -4.76 6.22
CA VAL A 26 -8.30 -4.98 5.51
C VAL A 26 -7.12 -4.83 6.45
N TYR A 27 -6.36 -5.91 6.64
CA TYR A 27 -5.15 -5.92 7.46
C TYR A 27 -3.88 -5.54 6.70
N ASP A 28 -3.81 -5.86 5.41
CA ASP A 28 -2.70 -5.46 4.53
C ASP A 28 -3.24 -4.97 3.18
N PRO A 29 -3.14 -3.67 2.88
CA PRO A 29 -3.55 -3.12 1.58
C PRO A 29 -2.73 -3.65 0.40
N ALA A 30 -1.48 -4.05 0.62
CA ALA A 30 -0.61 -4.57 -0.44
C ALA A 30 -1.01 -5.99 -0.87
N ASP A 31 -1.67 -6.75 0.00
CA ASP A 31 -2.14 -8.11 -0.28
C ASP A 31 -3.64 -8.19 -0.58
N HIS A 32 -4.42 -7.15 -0.23
CA HIS A 32 -5.87 -7.15 -0.44
C HIS A 32 -6.26 -7.10 -1.93
N PRO A 33 -7.14 -7.99 -2.43
CA PRO A 33 -7.49 -8.06 -3.85
C PRO A 33 -7.97 -6.74 -4.47
N ALA A 34 -8.72 -5.94 -3.71
CA ALA A 34 -9.26 -4.65 -4.18
C ALA A 34 -8.21 -3.52 -4.23
N LEU A 35 -7.08 -3.64 -3.52
CA LEU A 35 -6.13 -2.55 -3.31
C LEU A 35 -4.72 -2.85 -3.84
N ARG A 36 -4.34 -4.13 -3.89
CA ARG A 36 -3.00 -4.57 -4.30
C ARG A 36 -2.53 -3.99 -5.64
N GLY A 37 -3.43 -3.86 -6.61
CA GLY A 37 -3.11 -3.30 -7.92
C GLY A 37 -2.64 -1.84 -7.84
N ALA A 38 -3.40 -1.01 -7.12
CA ALA A 38 -3.04 0.39 -6.91
C ALA A 38 -1.76 0.54 -6.08
N ALA A 39 -1.60 -0.29 -5.03
CA ALA A 39 -0.39 -0.28 -4.20
C ALA A 39 0.88 -0.55 -5.02
N GLN A 40 0.83 -1.52 -5.95
CA GLN A 40 1.97 -1.86 -6.82
C GLN A 40 2.27 -0.76 -7.84
N VAL A 41 1.24 -0.12 -8.42
CA VAL A 41 1.44 1.00 -9.35
C VAL A 41 2.14 2.17 -8.65
N LEU A 42 1.71 2.52 -7.45
CA LEU A 42 2.34 3.58 -6.65
C LEU A 42 3.78 3.22 -6.26
N ALA A 43 4.04 1.96 -5.93
CA ALA A 43 5.38 1.47 -5.62
C ALA A 43 6.34 1.53 -6.82
N ALA A 44 5.83 1.44 -8.04
CA ALA A 44 6.62 1.45 -9.27
C ALA A 44 7.00 2.86 -9.76
N ILE A 45 6.46 3.92 -9.17
CA ILE A 45 6.77 5.30 -9.56
C ILE A 45 8.26 5.56 -9.36
N LYS A 46 8.98 5.76 -10.47
CA LYS A 46 10.38 6.17 -10.46
C LYS A 46 10.45 7.68 -10.28
N ARG A 47 11.44 8.14 -9.51
CA ARG A 47 11.74 9.56 -9.43
C ARG A 47 12.56 9.97 -10.65
N GLU A 48 12.23 11.13 -11.18
CA GLU A 48 13.04 11.92 -12.11
C GLU A 48 14.13 12.69 -11.35
#